data_AF-A0A832B8A0-F1
#
_entry.id   AF-A0A832B8A0-F1
#
_cell.length_a   1.000
_cell.length_b   1.000
_cell.length_c   1.000
_cell.angle_alpha   90.00
_cell.angle_beta   90.00
_cell.angle_gamma   90.00
#
_symmetry.space_group_name_H-M   'P 1'
#
loop_
_entity.id
_entity.type
_entity.pdbx_description
1 polymer ?
#
loop_
_entity_poly.entity_id
_entity_poly.type
_entity_poly.pdbx_seq_one_letter_code
_entity_poly.pdbx_strand_id
1 'polypeptide(L)'
;MRRCGQAFVPVLMVVLILTAFAVAMTTASRTEVHAALNQLHDAEAFTIAHGAVIFTAGQLEEATGGGATIPQLTVPPDTDANGWTQLGDGWFKVDIIDTASRLNINTASAESLAKLPQLQSDPNIAAAIVDWRDPDDQPTIGQDMVGAESDYYQSLNPPYSAKNAPFDTVDELLLVRGITPDLLYGPPTGQAQQLPGQPSSRASRQLSQPLTSLGSTQTSTPLAELVTTYSREWNVASDGTPRVNIKTASANDLQTRLGISARLAQALVQARGNNGANINSIADLLNVPGFTRTVMQQIGDKITVTNSQYREGVINVNTAPAEVLATIPGV
;
A
#
# COMPACT_ATOMS: atom_id res chain seq x y z
N MET A 1 -9.29 62.05 65.07
CA MET A 1 -8.61 60.83 64.57
C MET A 1 -8.81 60.73 63.07
N ARG A 2 -7.76 60.53 62.26
CA ARG A 2 -7.83 60.58 60.79
C ARG A 2 -8.40 59.27 60.21
N ARG A 3 -9.53 59.34 59.50
CA ARG A 3 -10.05 58.24 58.65
C ARG A 3 -9.52 58.38 57.21
N CYS A 4 -8.24 58.08 56.97
CA CYS A 4 -7.61 58.21 55.64
C CYS A 4 -7.12 56.89 55.04
N GLY A 5 -7.54 55.73 55.57
CA GLY A 5 -7.05 54.40 55.12
C GLY A 5 -8.09 53.43 54.56
N GLN A 6 -9.41 53.71 54.68
CA GLN A 6 -10.45 52.71 54.39
C GLN A 6 -10.82 52.56 52.91
N ALA A 7 -10.55 53.58 52.06
CA ALA A 7 -10.87 53.52 50.63
C ALA A 7 -9.83 52.72 49.81
N PHE A 8 -8.64 52.44 50.36
CA PHE A 8 -7.56 51.79 49.61
C PHE A 8 -7.84 50.31 49.33
N VAL A 9 -8.41 49.59 50.30
CA VAL A 9 -8.72 48.15 50.19
C VAL A 9 -9.70 47.83 49.05
N PRO A 10 -10.88 48.47 48.93
CA PRO A 10 -11.80 48.18 47.81
C PRO A 10 -11.20 48.58 46.45
N VAL A 11 -10.46 49.69 46.36
CA VAL A 11 -9.77 50.09 45.12
C VAL A 11 -8.72 49.06 44.72
N LEU A 12 -7.92 48.57 45.66
CA LEU A 12 -6.92 47.52 45.41
C LEU A 12 -7.58 46.22 44.91
N MET A 13 -8.71 45.81 45.49
CA MET A 13 -9.46 44.63 45.01
C MET A 13 -10.00 44.85 43.60
N VAL A 14 -10.57 46.02 43.27
CA VAL A 14 -11.06 46.30 41.92
C VAL A 14 -9.91 46.27 40.90
N VAL A 15 -8.76 46.87 41.22
CA VAL A 15 -7.56 46.83 40.35
C VAL A 15 -7.04 45.40 40.17
N LEU A 16 -7.01 44.59 41.23
CA LEU A 16 -6.59 43.19 41.17
C LEU A 16 -7.53 42.35 40.32
N ILE A 17 -8.85 42.52 40.46
CA ILE A 17 -9.87 41.83 39.65
C ILE A 17 -9.75 42.24 38.17
N LEU A 18 -9.62 43.54 37.87
CA LEU A 18 -9.45 44.03 36.50
C LEU A 18 -8.15 43.52 35.86
N THR A 19 -7.08 43.43 36.64
CA THR A 19 -5.79 42.90 36.18
C THR A 19 -5.90 41.39 35.90
N ALA A 20 -6.50 40.62 36.80
CA ALA A 20 -6.74 39.19 36.62
C ALA A 20 -7.63 38.92 35.39
N PHE A 21 -8.68 39.71 35.18
CA PHE A 21 -9.55 39.64 34.00
C PHE A 21 -8.80 39.97 32.70
N ALA A 22 -8.01 41.05 32.69
CA ALA A 22 -7.21 41.44 31.54
C ALA A 22 -6.16 40.39 31.18
N VAL A 23 -5.51 39.78 32.18
CA VAL A 23 -4.58 38.65 31.98
C VAL A 23 -5.33 37.45 31.41
N ALA A 24 -6.47 37.07 31.98
CA ALA A 24 -7.27 35.93 31.51
C ALA A 24 -7.74 36.10 30.05
N MET A 25 -8.26 37.27 29.67
CA MET A 25 -8.61 37.56 28.27
C MET A 25 -7.39 37.56 27.36
N THR A 26 -6.24 38.09 27.81
CA THR A 26 -5.00 38.07 27.01
C THR A 26 -4.52 36.64 26.78
N THR A 27 -4.60 35.76 27.78
CA THR A 27 -4.25 34.35 27.62
C THR A 27 -5.23 33.61 26.69
N ALA A 28 -6.53 33.80 26.87
CA ALA A 28 -7.57 33.17 26.05
C ALA A 28 -7.46 33.59 24.57
N SER A 29 -7.35 34.90 24.30
CA SER A 29 -7.18 35.42 22.95
C SER A 29 -5.90 34.91 22.28
N ARG A 30 -4.78 34.78 23.01
CA ARG A 30 -3.56 34.16 22.47
C ARG A 30 -3.76 32.70 22.11
N THR A 31 -4.42 31.90 22.97
CA THR A 31 -4.69 30.50 22.66
C THR A 31 -5.64 30.33 21.48
N GLU A 32 -6.66 31.17 21.34
CA GLU A 32 -7.57 31.16 20.21
C GLU A 32 -6.87 31.55 18.90
N VAL A 33 -6.05 32.61 18.91
CA VAL A 33 -5.26 33.02 17.73
C VAL A 33 -4.28 31.93 17.31
N HIS A 34 -3.59 31.28 18.26
CA HIS A 34 -2.70 30.16 17.92
C HIS A 34 -3.46 28.94 17.38
N ALA A 35 -4.63 28.61 17.94
CA ALA A 35 -5.46 27.52 17.42
C ALA A 35 -5.98 27.81 16.00
N ALA A 36 -6.43 29.04 15.74
CA ALA A 36 -6.89 29.48 14.42
C ALA A 36 -5.76 29.50 13.37
N LEU A 37 -4.55 29.93 13.74
CA LEU A 37 -3.38 29.89 12.87
C LEU A 37 -2.94 28.46 12.56
N ASN A 38 -2.96 27.55 13.54
CA ASN A 38 -2.66 26.14 13.29
C ASN A 38 -3.69 25.51 12.33
N GLN A 39 -4.99 25.77 12.53
CA GLN A 39 -6.04 25.30 11.61
C GLN A 39 -5.88 25.86 10.19
N LEU A 40 -5.42 27.11 10.04
CA LEU A 40 -5.10 27.69 8.74
C LEU A 40 -3.92 26.97 8.08
N HIS A 41 -2.80 26.81 8.79
CA HIS A 41 -1.61 26.12 8.26
C HIS A 41 -1.91 24.65 7.90
N ASP A 42 -2.71 23.94 8.71
CA ASP A 42 -3.13 22.57 8.42
C ASP A 42 -3.98 22.49 7.14
N ALA A 43 -4.91 23.44 6.96
CA ALA A 43 -5.75 23.52 5.76
C ALA A 43 -4.95 23.92 4.50
N GLU A 44 -3.98 24.83 4.63
CA GLU A 44 -3.04 25.21 3.56
C GLU A 44 -2.18 24.02 3.15
N ALA A 45 -1.54 23.34 4.12
CA ALA A 45 -0.71 22.15 3.88
C ALA A 45 -1.51 21.02 3.22
N PHE A 46 -2.74 20.74 3.69
CA PHE A 46 -3.63 19.77 3.07
C PHE A 46 -3.97 20.13 1.62
N THR A 47 -4.29 21.40 1.35
CA THR A 47 -4.65 21.88 0.01
C THR A 47 -3.46 21.80 -0.95
N ILE A 48 -2.25 22.16 -0.48
CA ILE A 48 -1.01 22.03 -1.23
C ILE A 48 -0.71 20.56 -1.55
N ALA A 49 -0.81 19.66 -0.57
CA ALA A 49 -0.59 18.23 -0.78
C ALA A 49 -1.60 17.63 -1.77
N HIS A 50 -2.89 17.97 -1.64
CA HIS A 50 -3.94 17.52 -2.55
C HIS A 50 -3.73 18.05 -3.98
N GLY A 51 -3.33 19.32 -4.12
CA GLY A 51 -2.97 19.92 -5.41
C GLY A 51 -1.77 19.25 -6.06
N ALA A 52 -0.74 18.93 -5.26
CA ALA A 52 0.45 18.21 -5.73
C ALA A 52 0.12 16.79 -6.22
N VAL A 53 -0.76 16.05 -5.53
CA VAL A 53 -1.23 14.74 -5.98
C VAL A 53 -1.97 14.83 -7.31
N ILE A 54 -2.89 15.79 -7.48
CA ILE A 54 -3.63 15.99 -8.75
C ILE A 54 -2.68 16.35 -9.88
N PHE A 55 -1.75 17.28 -9.64
CA PHE A 55 -0.75 17.70 -10.63
C PHE A 55 0.14 16.53 -11.07
N THR A 56 0.64 15.74 -10.12
CA THR A 56 1.46 14.57 -10.41
C THR A 56 0.68 13.47 -11.13
N ALA A 57 -0.60 13.25 -10.77
CA ALA A 57 -1.47 12.32 -11.48
C ALA A 57 -1.71 12.75 -12.94
N GLY A 58 -1.90 14.05 -13.20
CA GLY A 58 -2.01 14.58 -14.56
C GLY A 58 -0.74 14.37 -15.39
N GLN A 59 0.44 14.63 -14.80
CA GLN A 59 1.71 14.33 -15.46
C GLN A 59 1.92 12.82 -15.73
N LEU A 60 1.47 11.95 -14.81
CA LEU A 60 1.52 10.49 -15.01
C LEU A 60 0.61 10.05 -16.17
N GLU A 61 -0.59 10.61 -16.28
CA GLU A 61 -1.51 10.33 -17.39
C GLU A 61 -0.92 10.80 -18.74
N GLU A 62 -0.37 12.01 -18.80
CA GLU A 62 0.28 12.55 -20.01
C GLU A 62 1.53 11.75 -20.40
N ALA A 63 2.40 11.41 -19.45
CA ALA A 63 3.65 10.68 -19.72
C ALA A 63 3.45 9.20 -20.08
N THR A 64 2.33 8.59 -19.67
CA THR A 64 2.01 7.19 -20.00
C THR A 64 1.09 7.05 -21.21
N GLY A 65 0.27 8.07 -21.52
CA GLY A 65 -0.81 7.97 -22.51
C GLY A 65 -1.84 6.89 -22.14
N GLY A 66 -1.96 6.53 -20.86
CA GLY A 66 -2.74 5.38 -20.37
C GLY A 66 -2.09 4.01 -20.59
N GLY A 67 -0.85 3.96 -21.10
CA GLY A 67 -0.08 2.74 -21.32
C GLY A 67 0.77 2.29 -20.11
N ALA A 68 1.52 1.21 -20.31
CA ALA A 68 2.40 0.60 -19.30
C ALA A 68 3.89 1.03 -19.43
N THR A 69 4.14 2.23 -19.96
CA THR A 69 5.50 2.79 -20.06
C THR A 69 5.98 3.31 -18.70
N ILE A 70 7.29 3.26 -18.44
CA ILE A 70 7.87 3.94 -17.28
C ILE A 70 7.72 5.46 -17.52
N PRO A 71 6.97 6.20 -16.68
CA PRO A 71 6.72 7.61 -16.89
C PRO A 71 8.03 8.40 -16.75
N GLN A 72 8.20 9.42 -17.60
CA GLN A 72 9.24 10.44 -17.44
C GLN A 72 8.53 11.73 -17.05
N LEU A 73 8.59 12.05 -15.76
CA LEU A 73 7.89 13.20 -15.20
C LEU A 73 8.77 14.45 -15.29
N THR A 74 8.13 15.59 -15.58
CA THR A 74 8.82 16.87 -15.56
C THR A 74 8.90 17.33 -14.11
N VAL A 75 10.13 17.47 -13.60
CA VAL A 75 10.39 18.07 -12.30
C VAL A 75 9.95 19.55 -12.36
N PRO A 76 9.12 20.05 -11.44
CA PRO A 76 8.73 21.45 -11.42
C PRO A 76 9.94 22.41 -11.40
N PRO A 77 9.86 23.60 -12.04
CA PRO A 77 10.98 24.55 -12.06
C PRO A 77 11.43 25.01 -10.67
N ASP A 78 10.52 25.06 -9.71
CA ASP A 78 10.74 25.52 -8.33
C ASP A 78 11.09 24.37 -7.35
N THR A 79 11.50 23.21 -7.88
CA THR A 79 11.99 22.08 -7.07
C THR A 79 13.46 22.26 -6.67
N ASP A 80 13.75 22.12 -5.39
CA ASP A 80 15.09 22.20 -4.81
C ASP A 80 15.92 20.91 -5.02
N ALA A 81 17.19 20.93 -4.60
CA ALA A 81 18.09 19.79 -4.70
C ALA A 81 17.71 18.56 -3.85
N ASN A 82 16.71 18.68 -2.95
CA ASN A 82 16.20 17.61 -2.08
C ASN A 82 14.86 17.03 -2.58
N GLY A 83 14.29 17.60 -3.65
CA GLY A 83 12.99 17.23 -4.21
C GLY A 83 11.80 17.99 -3.62
N TRP A 84 12.02 19.06 -2.83
CA TRP A 84 10.96 19.92 -2.32
C TRP A 84 10.63 21.03 -3.31
N THR A 85 9.36 21.16 -3.67
CA THR A 85 8.85 22.20 -4.57
C THR A 85 8.08 23.24 -3.78
N GLN A 86 8.35 24.52 -4.02
CA GLN A 86 7.60 25.61 -3.40
C GLN A 86 6.24 25.80 -4.08
N LEU A 87 5.19 26.02 -3.30
CA LEU A 87 3.86 26.41 -3.79
C LEU A 87 3.25 27.46 -2.84
N GLY A 88 3.33 28.73 -3.24
CA GLY A 88 3.01 29.85 -2.35
C GLY A 88 3.97 29.91 -1.17
N ASP A 89 3.42 29.98 0.05
CA ASP A 89 4.21 29.99 1.29
C ASP A 89 4.54 28.58 1.82
N GLY A 90 4.00 27.53 1.20
CA GLY A 90 4.25 26.13 1.58
C GLY A 90 5.17 25.39 0.62
N TRP A 91 5.51 24.15 1.01
CA TRP A 91 6.40 23.26 0.26
C TRP A 91 5.80 21.86 0.18
N PHE A 92 5.98 21.19 -0.95
CA PHE A 92 5.56 19.80 -1.12
C PHE A 92 6.67 18.96 -1.74
N LYS A 93 6.62 17.65 -1.46
CA LYS A 93 7.38 16.63 -2.16
C LYS A 93 6.42 15.49 -2.49
N VAL A 94 6.55 14.91 -3.68
CA VAL A 94 5.77 13.74 -4.10
C VAL A 94 6.74 12.62 -4.45
N ASP A 95 6.62 11.50 -3.76
CA ASP A 95 7.25 10.24 -4.11
C ASP A 95 6.18 9.31 -4.71
N ILE A 96 6.48 8.67 -5.83
CA ILE A 96 5.56 7.74 -6.51
C ILE A 96 6.05 6.32 -6.32
N ILE A 97 5.17 5.46 -5.83
CA ILE A 97 5.44 4.05 -5.59
C ILE A 97 4.57 3.23 -6.53
N ASP A 98 5.20 2.36 -7.32
CA ASP A 98 4.50 1.36 -8.11
C ASP A 98 3.87 0.33 -7.17
N THR A 99 2.55 0.31 -7.02
CA THR A 99 1.87 -0.64 -6.14
C THR A 99 1.97 -2.08 -6.64
N ALA A 100 2.20 -2.30 -7.94
CA ALA A 100 2.50 -3.62 -8.51
C ALA A 100 3.92 -4.11 -8.19
N SER A 101 4.77 -3.30 -7.56
CA SER A 101 6.01 -3.80 -6.95
C SER A 101 5.75 -4.67 -5.71
N ARG A 102 4.53 -4.66 -5.15
CA ARG A 102 4.14 -5.35 -3.92
C ARG A 102 3.15 -6.47 -4.19
N LEU A 103 3.12 -7.49 -3.33
CA LEU A 103 2.14 -8.57 -3.41
C LEU A 103 0.75 -8.07 -3.00
N ASN A 104 -0.24 -8.24 -3.87
CA ASN A 104 -1.62 -7.83 -3.57
C ASN A 104 -2.33 -8.84 -2.66
N ILE A 105 -2.59 -8.45 -1.40
CA ILE A 105 -3.22 -9.30 -0.36
C ILE A 105 -4.71 -9.54 -0.59
N ASN A 106 -5.33 -8.90 -1.58
CA ASN A 106 -6.70 -9.19 -1.99
C ASN A 106 -6.80 -10.27 -3.08
N THR A 107 -5.68 -10.67 -3.70
CA THR A 107 -5.65 -11.61 -4.83
C THR A 107 -4.64 -12.74 -4.68
N ALA A 108 -3.60 -12.57 -3.86
CA ALA A 108 -2.55 -13.58 -3.66
C ALA A 108 -3.11 -14.88 -3.04
N SER A 109 -2.63 -16.04 -3.50
CA SER A 109 -2.99 -17.33 -2.89
C SER A 109 -2.27 -17.54 -1.56
N ALA A 110 -2.77 -18.45 -0.72
CA ALA A 110 -2.13 -18.79 0.56
C ALA A 110 -0.70 -19.30 0.37
N GLU A 111 -0.42 -20.07 -0.69
CA GLU A 111 0.93 -20.55 -1.02
C GLU A 111 1.85 -19.39 -1.44
N SER A 112 1.32 -18.41 -2.17
CA SER A 112 2.07 -17.22 -2.59
C SER A 112 2.43 -16.35 -1.38
N LEU A 113 1.47 -16.15 -0.47
CA LEU A 113 1.66 -15.44 0.80
C LEU A 113 2.66 -16.17 1.71
N ALA A 114 2.55 -17.49 1.87
CA ALA A 114 3.43 -18.29 2.72
C ALA A 114 4.91 -18.27 2.27
N LYS A 115 5.20 -17.92 1.01
CA LYS A 115 6.56 -17.71 0.52
C LYS A 115 7.21 -16.41 1.02
N LEU A 116 6.45 -15.41 1.50
CA LEU A 116 7.01 -14.17 2.05
C LEU A 116 7.87 -14.46 3.30
N PRO A 117 9.10 -13.91 3.44
CA PRO A 117 10.00 -14.24 4.55
C PRO A 117 9.42 -14.06 5.95
N GLN A 118 8.46 -13.15 6.11
CA GLN A 118 7.76 -12.81 7.35
C GLN A 118 6.74 -13.89 7.73
N LEU A 119 6.17 -14.59 6.75
CA LEU A 119 5.12 -15.61 6.95
C LEU A 119 5.69 -17.03 6.94
N GLN A 120 6.93 -17.23 6.50
CA GLN A 120 7.59 -18.55 6.45
C GLN A 120 7.70 -19.27 7.82
N SER A 121 7.69 -18.53 8.94
CA SER A 121 7.73 -19.12 10.28
C SER A 121 6.38 -19.65 10.76
N ASP A 122 5.26 -19.19 10.18
CA ASP A 122 3.91 -19.65 10.50
C ASP A 122 3.00 -19.57 9.25
N PRO A 123 2.92 -20.65 8.44
CA PRO A 123 2.09 -20.66 7.24
C PRO A 123 0.58 -20.58 7.54
N ASN A 124 0.15 -20.76 8.80
CA ASN A 124 -1.26 -20.57 9.21
C ASN A 124 -1.69 -19.10 9.14
N ILE A 125 -0.74 -18.15 9.14
CA ILE A 125 -1.03 -16.73 8.91
C ILE A 125 -1.43 -16.51 7.45
N ALA A 126 -0.74 -17.14 6.49
CA ALA A 126 -1.05 -17.01 5.08
C ALA A 126 -2.45 -17.53 4.72
N ALA A 127 -2.88 -18.63 5.35
CA ALA A 127 -4.26 -19.12 5.25
C ALA A 127 -5.26 -18.15 5.91
N ALA A 128 -4.98 -17.65 7.12
CA ALA A 128 -5.86 -16.68 7.79
C ALA A 128 -6.03 -15.35 7.04
N ILE A 129 -5.05 -14.92 6.23
CA ILE A 129 -5.17 -13.76 5.33
C ILE A 129 -6.17 -14.03 4.18
N VAL A 130 -6.33 -15.29 3.75
CA VAL A 130 -7.30 -15.67 2.71
C VAL A 130 -8.71 -15.73 3.31
N ASP A 131 -8.91 -16.49 4.39
CA ASP A 131 -10.18 -16.59 5.11
C ASP A 131 -10.73 -15.20 5.51
N TRP A 132 -9.87 -14.29 5.98
CA TRP A 132 -10.29 -12.93 6.37
C TRP A 132 -11.03 -12.15 5.28
N ARG A 133 -10.69 -12.40 4.00
CA ARG A 133 -11.14 -11.60 2.85
C ARG A 133 -12.10 -12.32 1.90
N ASP A 134 -12.21 -13.64 1.99
CA ASP A 134 -13.07 -14.42 1.10
C ASP A 134 -14.53 -14.44 1.62
N PRO A 135 -15.53 -14.79 0.79
CA PRO A 135 -16.92 -14.49 1.11
C PRO A 135 -17.63 -15.57 1.93
N ASP A 136 -16.97 -16.66 2.34
CA ASP A 136 -17.59 -17.73 3.14
C ASP A 136 -17.03 -17.79 4.57
N ASP A 137 -17.25 -18.89 5.30
CA ASP A 137 -16.80 -19.06 6.70
C ASP A 137 -16.21 -20.49 6.86
N GLN A 138 -15.56 -21.04 5.82
CA GLN A 138 -14.91 -22.35 5.85
C GLN A 138 -13.40 -22.20 5.91
N PRO A 139 -12.75 -22.52 7.05
CA PRO A 139 -11.33 -22.26 7.20
C PRO A 139 -10.48 -22.94 6.13
N THR A 140 -9.59 -22.20 5.48
CA THR A 140 -8.70 -22.75 4.44
C THR A 140 -7.83 -23.86 5.03
N ILE A 141 -7.96 -25.09 4.50
CA ILE A 141 -7.12 -26.24 4.88
C ILE A 141 -6.14 -26.56 3.75
N GLY A 142 -4.87 -26.21 3.94
CA GLY A 142 -3.76 -26.61 3.09
C GLY A 142 -2.99 -27.81 3.65
N GLN A 143 -1.87 -28.18 3.01
CA GLN A 143 -1.07 -29.34 3.41
C GLN A 143 -0.45 -29.19 4.82
N ASP A 144 0.07 -28.00 5.12
CA ASP A 144 0.76 -27.66 6.36
C ASP A 144 0.25 -26.32 6.94
N MET A 145 -0.99 -25.92 6.58
CA MET A 145 -1.62 -24.68 7.02
C MET A 145 -3.12 -24.87 7.28
N VAL A 146 -3.62 -24.25 8.34
CA VAL A 146 -5.04 -24.14 8.68
C VAL A 146 -5.36 -22.68 8.86
N GLY A 147 -6.42 -22.17 8.24
CA GLY A 147 -6.84 -20.78 8.33
C GLY A 147 -7.55 -20.41 9.65
N ALA A 148 -8.27 -19.30 9.67
CA ALA A 148 -9.01 -18.77 10.79
C ALA A 148 -10.20 -17.92 10.33
N GLU A 149 -11.40 -18.35 10.72
CA GLU A 149 -12.68 -17.73 10.37
C GLU A 149 -13.34 -17.00 11.54
N SER A 150 -14.55 -16.48 11.33
CA SER A 150 -15.42 -15.89 12.37
C SER A 150 -15.43 -16.69 13.69
N ASP A 151 -15.51 -18.03 13.66
CA ASP A 151 -15.45 -18.89 14.84
C ASP A 151 -14.17 -18.70 15.68
N TYR A 152 -13.02 -18.48 15.03
CA TYR A 152 -11.77 -18.17 15.71
C TYR A 152 -11.80 -16.77 16.33
N TYR A 153 -12.17 -15.75 15.55
CA TYR A 153 -12.15 -14.35 16.00
C TYR A 153 -13.19 -14.07 17.11
N GLN A 154 -14.33 -14.78 17.10
CA GLN A 154 -15.35 -14.68 18.14
C GLN A 154 -14.93 -15.34 19.47
N SER A 155 -13.88 -16.17 19.46
CA SER A 155 -13.28 -16.72 20.69
C SER A 155 -12.30 -15.76 21.38
N LEU A 156 -11.93 -14.67 20.73
CA LEU A 156 -11.00 -13.66 21.25
C LEU A 156 -11.69 -12.69 22.22
N ASN A 157 -10.89 -11.85 22.88
CA ASN A 157 -11.38 -10.82 23.80
C ASN A 157 -10.71 -9.46 23.50
N PRO A 158 -11.45 -8.45 23.00
CA PRO A 158 -12.87 -8.51 22.64
C PRO A 158 -13.13 -9.43 21.43
N PRO A 159 -14.33 -10.04 21.34
CA PRO A 159 -14.70 -10.88 20.19
C PRO A 159 -15.07 -10.01 18.98
N TYR A 160 -14.75 -10.49 17.78
CA TYR A 160 -15.13 -9.91 16.49
C TYR A 160 -15.31 -11.03 15.45
N SER A 161 -15.86 -10.72 14.27
CA SER A 161 -15.90 -11.66 13.13
C SER A 161 -14.76 -11.40 12.16
N ALA A 162 -14.48 -12.37 11.28
CA ALA A 162 -13.75 -12.09 10.05
C ALA A 162 -14.53 -11.05 9.20
N LYS A 163 -13.83 -10.38 8.27
CA LYS A 163 -14.43 -9.33 7.44
C LYS A 163 -15.26 -9.90 6.29
N ASN A 164 -14.84 -11.07 5.81
CA ASN A 164 -15.38 -11.84 4.69
C ASN A 164 -15.54 -10.99 3.42
N ALA A 165 -14.59 -10.05 3.24
CA ALA A 165 -14.53 -9.10 2.14
C ALA A 165 -13.10 -8.53 2.00
N PRO A 166 -12.72 -8.01 0.81
CA PRO A 166 -11.39 -7.44 0.58
C PRO A 166 -10.91 -6.44 1.64
N PHE A 167 -9.62 -6.48 1.94
CA PHE A 167 -8.91 -5.47 2.74
C PHE A 167 -9.00 -4.11 2.04
N ASP A 168 -9.39 -3.05 2.77
CA ASP A 168 -9.34 -1.67 2.28
C ASP A 168 -7.92 -1.10 2.48
N THR A 169 -7.31 -1.42 3.63
CA THR A 169 -5.98 -0.97 4.06
C THR A 169 -5.06 -2.12 4.42
N VAL A 170 -3.74 -1.88 4.39
CA VAL A 170 -2.73 -2.86 4.83
C VAL A 170 -2.78 -3.04 6.36
N ASP A 171 -3.11 -1.98 7.10
CA ASP A 171 -3.21 -1.95 8.57
C ASP A 171 -4.24 -2.94 9.13
N GLU A 172 -5.30 -3.26 8.36
CA GLU A 172 -6.28 -4.30 8.71
C GLU A 172 -5.66 -5.69 8.92
N LEU A 173 -4.46 -5.96 8.39
CA LEU A 173 -3.72 -7.18 8.71
C LEU A 173 -3.51 -7.36 10.22
N LEU A 174 -3.48 -6.28 11.02
CA LEU A 174 -3.39 -6.37 12.49
C LEU A 174 -4.59 -7.06 13.17
N LEU A 175 -5.70 -7.25 12.45
CA LEU A 175 -6.87 -8.02 12.90
C LEU A 175 -6.78 -9.50 12.53
N VAL A 176 -5.89 -9.88 11.61
CA VAL A 176 -5.70 -11.25 11.15
C VAL A 176 -4.87 -12.04 12.14
N ARG A 177 -5.23 -13.30 12.37
CA ARG A 177 -4.53 -14.19 13.30
C ARG A 177 -3.03 -14.27 13.01
N GLY A 178 -2.22 -13.97 14.03
CA GLY A 178 -0.77 -14.15 14.03
C GLY A 178 0.04 -12.98 13.48
N ILE A 179 -0.61 -11.99 12.86
CA ILE A 179 0.05 -10.72 12.52
C ILE A 179 0.30 -9.92 13.80
N THR A 180 1.48 -9.30 13.90
CA THR A 180 1.84 -8.39 15.00
C THR A 180 2.35 -7.06 14.43
N PRO A 181 2.35 -5.96 15.21
CA PRO A 181 2.94 -4.70 14.79
C PRO A 181 4.42 -4.83 14.38
N ASP A 182 5.20 -5.64 15.09
CA ASP A 182 6.62 -5.91 14.76
C ASP A 182 6.77 -6.66 13.43
N LEU A 183 5.81 -7.53 13.07
CA LEU A 183 5.80 -8.23 11.78
C LEU A 183 5.39 -7.29 10.64
N LEU A 184 4.41 -6.42 10.90
CA LEU A 184 3.82 -5.54 9.90
C LEU A 184 4.73 -4.35 9.57
N TYR A 185 5.16 -3.62 10.59
CA TYR A 185 5.92 -2.37 10.48
C TYR A 185 7.43 -2.55 10.75
N GLY A 186 7.86 -3.73 11.18
CA GLY A 186 9.21 -3.96 11.70
C GLY A 186 9.33 -3.54 13.17
N PRO A 187 10.45 -3.87 13.83
CA PRO A 187 10.70 -3.47 15.21
C PRO A 187 10.75 -1.94 15.31
N PRO A 188 10.24 -1.33 16.39
CA PRO A 188 10.24 0.12 16.56
C PRO A 188 11.67 0.66 16.57
N THR A 189 12.07 1.27 15.44
CA THR A 189 13.34 1.97 15.34
C THR A 189 13.29 3.19 16.25
N GLY A 190 14.09 3.16 17.32
CA GLY A 190 14.15 4.19 18.37
C GLY A 190 14.68 5.57 17.92
N GLN A 191 14.62 5.86 16.61
CA GLN A 191 14.85 7.16 16.02
C GLN A 191 13.52 7.72 15.55
N ALA A 192 12.81 8.39 16.45
CA ALA A 192 11.80 9.35 16.02
C ALA A 192 12.47 10.28 14.98
N GLN A 193 11.93 10.36 13.77
CA GLN A 193 12.42 11.28 12.75
C GLN A 193 12.39 12.68 13.35
N GLN A 194 13.57 13.24 13.58
CA GLN A 194 13.70 14.55 14.19
C GLN A 194 13.26 15.60 13.17
N LEU A 195 11.97 15.95 13.22
CA LEU A 195 11.37 16.99 12.39
C LEU A 195 12.27 18.23 12.37
N PRO A 196 12.67 18.74 11.17
CA PRO A 196 13.56 19.88 11.07
C PRO A 196 13.01 21.08 11.85
N GLY A 197 13.69 21.48 12.91
CA GLY A 197 13.35 22.66 13.72
C GLY A 197 13.00 22.41 15.19
N GLN A 198 12.82 21.18 15.67
CA GLN A 198 12.56 20.96 17.10
C GLN A 198 13.86 21.01 17.96
N PRO A 199 13.94 21.88 18.98
CA PRO A 199 15.10 21.95 19.88
C PRO A 199 15.15 20.76 20.82
N SER A 200 16.32 20.10 20.92
CA SER A 200 16.49 18.88 21.72
C SER A 200 16.35 19.13 23.22
N SER A 201 15.27 18.65 23.83
CA SER A 201 15.11 18.61 25.29
C SER A 201 16.06 17.59 25.92
N ARG A 202 17.21 18.06 26.43
CA ARG A 202 18.16 17.24 27.19
C ARG A 202 17.65 16.89 28.60
N ALA A 203 16.69 15.97 28.68
CA ALA A 203 16.38 15.13 29.85
C ALA A 203 15.54 13.95 29.34
N SER A 204 15.90 12.68 29.50
CA SER A 204 16.62 12.04 30.60
C SER A 204 17.61 10.96 30.12
N ARG A 205 18.70 10.75 30.88
CA ARG A 205 19.56 9.55 30.75
C ARG A 205 19.40 8.66 31.98
N GLN A 206 19.49 7.35 31.75
CA GLN A 206 19.53 6.25 32.74
C GLN A 206 18.18 6.02 33.48
N LEU A 207 17.78 4.78 33.79
CA LEU A 207 18.57 3.54 33.97
C LEU A 207 17.87 2.29 33.38
N SER A 208 18.68 1.25 33.12
CA SER A 208 18.31 -0.12 32.69
C SER A 208 17.84 -0.26 31.22
N GLN A 209 18.27 -1.24 30.40
CA GLN A 209 19.32 -2.28 30.49
C GLN A 209 20.03 -2.44 29.11
N PRO A 210 21.26 -2.99 29.01
CA PRO A 210 21.88 -3.26 27.71
C PRO A 210 21.37 -4.59 27.11
N LEU A 211 20.54 -4.51 26.06
CA LEU A 211 20.21 -5.67 25.23
C LEU A 211 21.44 -6.07 24.39
N THR A 212 22.30 -6.89 25.01
CA THR A 212 23.46 -7.47 24.34
C THR A 212 23.09 -8.88 23.87
N SER A 213 22.49 -8.98 22.69
CA SER A 213 22.48 -10.23 21.93
C SER A 213 22.87 -9.94 20.48
N LEU A 214 24.18 -9.98 20.23
CA LEU A 214 24.74 -10.14 18.88
C LEU A 214 24.40 -11.56 18.40
N GLY A 215 23.16 -11.74 17.93
CA GLY A 215 22.75 -12.85 17.09
C GLY A 215 22.53 -12.29 15.68
N SER A 216 23.30 -12.76 14.72
CA SER A 216 23.16 -12.35 13.32
C SER A 216 21.93 -12.98 12.68
N THR A 217 20.92 -12.18 12.34
CA THR A 217 19.95 -12.51 11.30
C THR A 217 19.39 -11.22 10.70
N GLN A 218 19.12 -11.27 9.40
CA GLN A 218 18.66 -10.15 8.56
C GLN A 218 17.58 -9.30 9.24
N THR A 219 17.69 -7.97 9.14
CA THR A 219 16.51 -7.10 9.21
C THR A 219 15.67 -7.40 7.97
N SER A 220 14.77 -8.38 8.08
CA SER A 220 13.80 -8.68 7.04
C SER A 220 12.96 -7.44 6.77
N THR A 221 12.75 -7.14 5.49
CA THR A 221 11.88 -6.06 5.02
C THR A 221 10.51 -6.16 5.72
N PRO A 222 9.95 -5.10 6.34
CA PRO A 222 8.64 -5.19 7.00
C PRO A 222 7.55 -5.68 6.05
N LEU A 223 6.54 -6.42 6.57
CA LEU A 223 5.48 -6.95 5.71
C LEU A 223 4.75 -5.83 4.95
N ALA A 224 4.52 -4.68 5.58
CA ALA A 224 3.89 -3.50 4.96
C ALA A 224 4.65 -2.96 3.75
N GLU A 225 5.97 -3.19 3.64
CA GLU A 225 6.77 -2.78 2.48
C GLU A 225 6.73 -3.78 1.33
N LEU A 226 6.31 -5.02 1.60
CA LEU A 226 6.22 -6.11 0.60
C LEU A 226 4.80 -6.33 0.08
N VAL A 227 3.77 -5.75 0.72
CA VAL A 227 2.37 -5.99 0.40
C VAL A 227 1.57 -4.73 0.07
N THR A 228 0.45 -4.92 -0.62
CA THR A 228 -0.52 -3.88 -0.98
C THR A 228 -1.94 -4.46 -0.93
N THR A 229 -2.96 -3.64 -0.68
CA THR A 229 -4.37 -4.02 -0.92
C THR A 229 -4.78 -3.86 -2.39
N TYR A 230 -3.92 -3.23 -3.20
CA TYR A 230 -4.25 -2.81 -4.55
C TYR A 230 -3.07 -2.94 -5.50
N SER A 231 -3.26 -3.73 -6.55
CA SER A 231 -2.40 -3.75 -7.73
C SER A 231 -3.24 -4.17 -8.93
N ARG A 232 -3.26 -3.34 -9.97
CA ARG A 232 -3.93 -3.63 -11.24
C ARG A 232 -3.25 -2.95 -12.41
N GLU A 233 -3.42 -3.52 -13.60
CA GLU A 233 -3.10 -2.87 -14.87
C GLU A 233 -4.30 -2.91 -15.83
N TRP A 234 -4.30 -2.06 -16.85
CA TRP A 234 -5.22 -2.18 -17.98
C TRP A 234 -4.97 -3.49 -18.74
N ASN A 235 -6.03 -4.14 -19.24
CA ASN A 235 -5.93 -5.37 -20.02
C ASN A 235 -5.58 -5.10 -21.50
N VAL A 236 -4.58 -4.24 -21.72
CA VAL A 236 -4.02 -3.83 -23.01
C VAL A 236 -2.55 -4.22 -23.09
N ALA A 237 -2.02 -4.39 -24.30
CA ALA A 237 -0.60 -4.57 -24.56
C ALA A 237 0.15 -3.23 -24.44
N SER A 238 1.49 -3.29 -24.47
CA SER A 238 2.38 -2.12 -24.48
C SER A 238 2.14 -1.14 -25.65
N ASP A 239 1.52 -1.61 -26.75
CA ASP A 239 1.10 -0.79 -27.89
C ASP A 239 -0.32 -0.17 -27.72
N GLY A 240 -0.94 -0.33 -26.55
CA GLY A 240 -2.29 0.15 -26.23
C GLY A 240 -3.42 -0.72 -26.79
N THR A 241 -3.13 -1.77 -27.56
CA THR A 241 -4.19 -2.62 -28.13
C THR A 241 -4.74 -3.59 -27.07
N PRO A 242 -6.08 -3.87 -27.03
CA PRO A 242 -6.64 -4.81 -26.05
C PRO A 242 -6.02 -6.21 -26.15
N ARG A 243 -5.67 -6.84 -25.03
CA ARG A 243 -5.08 -8.19 -25.05
C ARG A 243 -6.05 -9.23 -25.62
N VAL A 244 -5.52 -10.26 -26.29
CA VAL A 244 -6.29 -11.35 -26.88
C VAL A 244 -6.61 -12.39 -25.81
N ASN A 245 -7.89 -12.63 -25.52
CA ASN A 245 -8.29 -13.67 -24.58
C ASN A 245 -8.08 -15.07 -25.18
N ILE A 246 -7.03 -15.78 -24.74
CA ILE A 246 -6.65 -17.09 -25.28
C ILE A 246 -7.68 -18.20 -24.98
N LYS A 247 -8.56 -18.01 -24.00
CA LYS A 247 -9.64 -18.96 -23.66
C LYS A 247 -10.75 -18.98 -24.73
N THR A 248 -10.99 -17.85 -25.41
CA THR A 248 -12.17 -17.67 -26.28
C THR A 248 -11.86 -17.21 -27.70
N ALA A 249 -10.76 -16.49 -27.96
CA ALA A 249 -10.41 -15.92 -29.27
C ALA A 249 -10.46 -16.95 -30.41
N SER A 250 -10.89 -16.55 -31.61
CA SER A 250 -10.97 -17.48 -32.74
C SER A 250 -9.57 -17.85 -33.25
N ALA A 251 -9.46 -18.96 -33.98
CA ALA A 251 -8.21 -19.32 -34.65
C ALA A 251 -7.73 -18.22 -35.63
N ASN A 252 -8.65 -17.41 -36.17
CA ASN A 252 -8.32 -16.27 -37.02
C ASN A 252 -7.72 -15.11 -36.21
N ASP A 253 -8.33 -14.74 -35.09
CA ASP A 253 -7.84 -13.66 -34.22
C ASP A 253 -6.46 -13.97 -33.64
N LEU A 254 -6.24 -15.23 -33.25
CA LEU A 254 -4.94 -15.69 -32.79
C LEU A 254 -3.86 -15.50 -33.87
N GLN A 255 -4.16 -15.81 -35.13
CA GLN A 255 -3.22 -15.60 -36.24
C GLN A 255 -2.98 -14.11 -36.53
N THR A 256 -4.04 -13.33 -36.71
CA THR A 256 -3.94 -11.93 -37.16
C THR A 256 -3.42 -10.99 -36.09
N ARG A 257 -3.74 -11.24 -34.81
CA ARG A 257 -3.40 -10.34 -33.69
C ARG A 257 -2.13 -10.74 -32.96
N LEU A 258 -1.79 -12.04 -32.92
CA LEU A 258 -0.55 -12.53 -32.28
C LEU A 258 0.56 -12.88 -33.28
N GLY A 259 0.27 -12.88 -34.59
CA GLY A 259 1.26 -13.22 -35.62
C GLY A 259 1.67 -14.69 -35.67
N ILE A 260 0.94 -15.59 -35.00
CA ILE A 260 1.27 -17.02 -34.94
C ILE A 260 0.73 -17.78 -36.16
N SER A 261 1.37 -18.90 -36.50
CA SER A 261 0.96 -19.75 -37.63
C SER A 261 -0.43 -20.37 -37.44
N ALA A 262 -1.14 -20.64 -38.54
CA ALA A 262 -2.43 -21.34 -38.54
C ALA A 262 -2.42 -22.65 -37.74
N ARG A 263 -1.34 -23.44 -37.87
CA ARG A 263 -1.15 -24.70 -37.12
C ARG A 263 -1.07 -24.46 -35.62
N LEU A 264 -0.38 -23.41 -35.18
CA LEU A 264 -0.22 -23.10 -33.76
C LEU A 264 -1.51 -22.53 -33.15
N ALA A 265 -2.23 -21.70 -33.90
CA ALA A 265 -3.57 -21.23 -33.52
C ALA A 265 -4.57 -22.39 -33.40
N GLN A 266 -4.56 -23.35 -34.33
CA GLN A 266 -5.37 -24.56 -34.25
C GLN A 266 -4.99 -25.44 -33.06
N ALA A 267 -3.70 -25.63 -32.79
CA ALA A 267 -3.22 -26.38 -31.63
C ALA A 267 -3.71 -25.76 -30.31
N LEU A 268 -3.69 -24.44 -30.17
CA LEU A 268 -4.25 -23.73 -29.02
C LEU A 268 -5.77 -23.91 -28.90
N VAL A 269 -6.52 -23.71 -29.98
CA VAL A 269 -7.99 -23.86 -29.98
C VAL A 269 -8.41 -25.29 -29.64
N GLN A 270 -7.63 -26.30 -30.03
CA GLN A 270 -7.86 -27.70 -29.64
C GLN A 270 -7.48 -27.95 -28.17
N ALA A 271 -6.27 -27.55 -27.75
CA ALA A 271 -5.75 -27.83 -26.42
C ALA A 271 -6.56 -27.16 -25.30
N ARG A 272 -7.07 -25.94 -25.52
CA ARG A 272 -7.84 -25.19 -24.52
C ARG A 272 -9.22 -25.80 -24.20
N GLY A 273 -9.73 -26.69 -25.06
CA GLY A 273 -11.05 -27.29 -24.92
C GLY A 273 -12.22 -26.30 -25.04
N ASN A 274 -13.41 -26.76 -24.66
CA ASN A 274 -14.63 -25.95 -24.70
C ASN A 274 -14.49 -24.73 -23.79
N ASN A 275 -14.72 -23.52 -24.34
CA ASN A 275 -14.63 -22.24 -23.63
C ASN A 275 -13.30 -21.99 -22.86
N GLY A 276 -12.22 -22.68 -23.25
CA GLY A 276 -10.93 -22.55 -22.59
C GLY A 276 -10.85 -23.23 -21.21
N ALA A 277 -11.67 -24.25 -20.95
CA ALA A 277 -11.67 -24.98 -19.67
C ALA A 277 -10.31 -25.55 -19.26
N ASN A 278 -9.41 -25.83 -20.22
CA ASN A 278 -8.07 -26.37 -19.95
C ASN A 278 -6.99 -25.27 -19.81
N ILE A 279 -7.37 -23.98 -19.80
CA ILE A 279 -6.45 -22.86 -19.62
C ILE A 279 -6.95 -21.99 -18.46
N ASN A 280 -6.22 -22.05 -17.35
CA ASN A 280 -6.41 -21.23 -16.16
C ASN A 280 -5.39 -20.08 -16.13
N SER A 281 -4.17 -20.33 -16.61
CA SER A 281 -3.05 -19.39 -16.61
C SER A 281 -2.44 -19.19 -18.01
N ILE A 282 -1.68 -18.10 -18.18
CA ILE A 282 -0.86 -17.92 -19.39
C ILE A 282 0.26 -18.98 -19.47
N ALA A 283 0.74 -19.48 -18.32
CA ALA A 283 1.79 -20.50 -18.28
C ALA A 283 1.33 -21.86 -18.85
N ASP A 284 0.03 -22.15 -18.81
CA ASP A 284 -0.55 -23.39 -19.36
C ASP A 284 -0.31 -23.52 -20.87
N LEU A 285 -0.05 -22.41 -21.57
CA LEU A 285 0.38 -22.42 -22.97
C LEU A 285 1.67 -23.22 -23.19
N LEU A 286 2.59 -23.29 -22.22
CA LEU A 286 3.81 -24.10 -22.35
C LEU A 286 3.53 -25.61 -22.44
N ASN A 287 2.34 -26.05 -22.04
CA ASN A 287 1.88 -27.44 -22.22
C ASN A 287 1.25 -27.68 -23.61
N VAL A 288 0.98 -26.62 -24.38
CA VAL A 288 0.39 -26.72 -25.73
C VAL A 288 1.49 -27.01 -26.76
N PRO A 289 1.38 -28.09 -27.56
CA PRO A 289 2.39 -28.45 -28.55
C PRO A 289 2.74 -27.31 -29.51
N GLY A 290 4.01 -26.89 -29.48
CA GLY A 290 4.57 -25.83 -30.33
C GLY A 290 4.70 -24.45 -29.67
N PHE A 291 4.12 -24.23 -28.49
CA PHE A 291 4.33 -23.00 -27.72
C PHE A 291 5.66 -23.08 -26.94
N THR A 292 6.74 -22.66 -27.59
CA THR A 292 8.06 -22.58 -26.96
C THR A 292 8.22 -21.29 -26.15
N ARG A 293 9.25 -21.21 -25.30
CA ARG A 293 9.62 -19.96 -24.60
C ARG A 293 9.79 -18.77 -25.58
N THR A 294 10.32 -19.02 -26.77
CA THR A 294 10.46 -17.99 -27.82
C THR A 294 9.11 -17.49 -28.32
N VAL A 295 8.13 -18.37 -28.54
CA VAL A 295 6.76 -17.96 -28.88
C VAL A 295 6.16 -17.14 -27.73
N MET A 296 6.30 -17.61 -26.49
CA MET A 296 5.78 -16.90 -25.31
C MET A 296 6.39 -15.51 -25.15
N GLN A 297 7.68 -15.32 -25.47
CA GLN A 297 8.33 -14.00 -25.49
C GLN A 297 7.76 -13.09 -26.59
N GLN A 298 7.35 -13.63 -27.74
CA GLN A 298 6.77 -12.86 -28.84
C GLN A 298 5.33 -12.43 -28.59
N ILE A 299 4.52 -13.28 -27.93
CA ILE A 299 3.08 -13.05 -27.76
C ILE A 299 2.67 -12.60 -26.36
N GLY A 300 3.55 -12.74 -25.36
CA GLY A 300 3.20 -12.66 -23.93
C GLY A 300 2.49 -11.37 -23.52
N ASP A 301 2.94 -10.22 -24.04
CA ASP A 301 2.31 -8.92 -23.79
C ASP A 301 0.93 -8.77 -24.47
N LYS A 302 0.65 -9.55 -25.52
CA LYS A 302 -0.58 -9.45 -26.32
C LYS A 302 -1.68 -10.43 -25.90
N ILE A 303 -1.46 -11.24 -24.86
CA ILE A 303 -2.40 -12.30 -24.44
C ILE A 303 -2.92 -12.11 -23.02
N THR A 304 -4.12 -12.61 -22.77
CA THR A 304 -4.79 -12.59 -21.46
C THR A 304 -5.70 -13.80 -21.32
N VAL A 305 -6.11 -14.13 -20.09
CA VAL A 305 -7.12 -15.19 -19.80
C VAL A 305 -8.48 -14.62 -19.41
N THR A 306 -8.60 -13.29 -19.31
CA THR A 306 -9.83 -12.60 -18.89
C THR A 306 -10.30 -11.57 -19.92
N ASN A 307 -11.61 -11.34 -19.97
CA ASN A 307 -12.23 -10.24 -20.72
C ASN A 307 -12.41 -8.97 -19.86
N SER A 308 -11.99 -8.99 -18.59
CA SER A 308 -12.02 -7.81 -17.73
C SER A 308 -11.24 -6.66 -18.35
N GLN A 309 -11.70 -5.42 -18.12
CA GLN A 309 -10.99 -4.20 -18.50
C GLN A 309 -9.63 -4.07 -17.78
N TYR A 310 -9.53 -4.65 -16.58
CA TYR A 310 -8.33 -4.64 -15.75
C TYR A 310 -7.86 -6.06 -15.43
N ARG A 311 -6.54 -6.22 -15.29
CA ARG A 311 -5.91 -7.39 -14.67
C ARG A 311 -5.56 -7.00 -13.23
N GLU A 312 -6.30 -7.55 -12.29
CA GLU A 312 -6.05 -7.41 -10.86
C GLU A 312 -4.93 -8.35 -10.39
N GLY A 313 -4.24 -7.99 -9.31
CA GLY A 313 -3.25 -8.86 -8.65
C GLY A 313 -1.93 -9.03 -9.40
N VAL A 314 -1.59 -8.10 -10.29
CA VAL A 314 -0.36 -8.17 -11.08
C VAL A 314 0.88 -7.80 -10.26
N ILE A 315 2.02 -8.38 -10.62
CA ILE A 315 3.33 -8.05 -10.05
C ILE A 315 4.21 -7.52 -11.19
N ASN A 316 4.73 -6.31 -11.04
CA ASN A 316 5.66 -5.72 -11.99
C ASN A 316 7.08 -6.26 -11.71
N VAL A 317 7.51 -7.19 -12.56
CA VAL A 317 8.79 -7.89 -12.41
C VAL A 317 10.04 -6.99 -12.53
N ASN A 318 9.87 -5.73 -12.95
CA ASN A 318 10.97 -4.77 -13.09
C ASN A 318 11.18 -3.92 -11.83
N THR A 319 10.17 -3.81 -10.96
CA THR A 319 10.16 -2.94 -9.76
C THR A 319 9.98 -3.72 -8.47
N ALA A 320 9.40 -4.92 -8.51
CA ALA A 320 9.19 -5.77 -7.34
C ALA A 320 10.54 -6.25 -6.73
N PRO A 321 10.68 -6.21 -5.39
CA PRO A 321 11.86 -6.73 -4.70
C PRO A 321 11.92 -8.26 -4.79
N ALA A 322 13.10 -8.83 -4.54
CA ALA A 322 13.35 -10.26 -4.68
C ALA A 322 12.40 -11.13 -3.83
N GLU A 323 12.02 -10.64 -2.64
CA GLU A 323 11.07 -11.26 -1.73
C GLU A 323 9.67 -11.39 -2.35
N VAL A 324 9.20 -10.38 -3.09
CA VAL A 324 7.91 -10.41 -3.79
C VAL A 324 8.01 -11.27 -5.04
N LEU A 325 9.11 -11.19 -5.81
CA LEU A 325 9.34 -12.04 -6.97
C LEU A 325 9.37 -13.53 -6.61
N ALA A 326 9.92 -13.88 -5.44
CA ALA A 326 9.92 -15.25 -4.95
C ALA A 326 8.49 -15.80 -4.76
N THR A 327 7.49 -14.96 -4.45
CA THR A 327 6.10 -15.40 -4.23
C THR A 327 5.41 -15.93 -5.49
N ILE A 328 5.94 -15.62 -6.68
CA ILE A 328 5.34 -16.02 -7.96
C ILE A 328 5.27 -17.56 -8.07
N PRO A 329 4.12 -18.16 -8.45
CA PRO A 329 4.01 -19.60 -8.65
C PRO A 329 4.94 -20.11 -9.76
N GLY A 330 5.71 -21.17 -9.48
CA GLY A 330 6.65 -21.78 -10.43
C GLY A 330 7.98 -21.05 -10.60
N VAL A 331 8.23 -20.00 -9.81
CA VAL A 331 9.54 -19.37 -9.57
C VAL A 331 10.10 -19.87 -8.23
#